data_AF-V4K122-F1
#
_entry.id   AF-V4K122-F1
#
_cell.length_a   1.000
_cell.length_b   1.000
_cell.length_c   1.000
_cell.angle_alpha   90.00
_cell.angle_beta   90.00
_cell.angle_gamma   90.00
#
_symmetry.space_group_name_H-M   'P 1'
#
loop_
_entity.id
_entity.type
_entity.pdbx_description
1 polymer ?
#
loop_
_entity_poly.entity_id
_entity_poly.type
_entity_poly.pdbx_seq_one_letter_code
_entity_poly.pdbx_strand_id
1 'polypeptide(L)'
;MQTKNNDSRAIDPSSGFDRRTGIYHSLRPSLSLPPIDQPLSTTEFVLSLLRKSSPPATAGKDIKAITYLVKASSGDSLTYGELLLKVRSLAVSLRERFPSLSSTNVAFILSPASLDVPVLYLALMSIGAVVSPANPIGSDSEVSHQVEVSKPVIAFATSQTVHKFRSSSFPLGIVLMDSPEFLSWLTRSDSSSVKPIQVRSHKRSLEDPVDYDRVGLFSLPLFHVFGFGMMIRAISLGEKLVLLERFELGAMLKAVEKYKVTGMPVSPPLIVTLFKSELTYKYDLRSLRSLGCGGAPLGKDVAERFKQKFPDVEIIQGYGLTESSGPVSSTFGPEETVRYGSVGRISENIEAKIVDPSTGEALPPGKNGELWLRGPVIMKGYVENEKATSETLDQEEGWLKTGDLCYIDSEGFLYIVDRLKELIKYKAYQVKLYRH
;
A
#
# COMPACT_ATOMS: atom_id res chain seq x y z
N MET A 1 44.57 -5.02 33.49
CA MET A 1 44.38 -5.71 32.20
C MET A 1 42.88 -5.75 31.92
N GLN A 2 42.33 -4.65 31.41
CA GLN A 2 40.90 -4.55 31.08
C GLN A 2 40.69 -5.13 29.68
N THR A 3 39.97 -6.25 29.62
CA THR A 3 39.47 -6.83 28.38
C THR A 3 38.45 -5.86 27.76
N LYS A 4 38.89 -5.13 26.73
CA LYS A 4 37.97 -4.54 25.74
C LYS A 4 37.24 -5.70 25.06
N ASN A 5 36.07 -6.06 25.58
CA ASN A 5 35.18 -6.98 24.89
C ASN A 5 34.69 -6.28 23.60
N ASN A 6 34.85 -6.96 22.48
CA ASN A 6 34.39 -6.53 21.16
C ASN A 6 32.85 -6.46 21.14
N ASP A 7 32.31 -5.29 21.45
CA ASP A 7 30.86 -5.00 21.50
C ASP A 7 30.21 -4.89 20.10
N SER A 8 30.97 -5.03 19.02
CA SER A 8 30.55 -4.84 17.63
C SER A 8 29.89 -6.06 16.96
N ARG A 9 29.59 -7.14 17.71
CA ARG A 9 29.02 -8.40 17.19
C ARG A 9 27.69 -8.82 17.83
N ALA A 10 26.97 -7.92 18.51
CA ALA A 10 25.71 -8.27 19.18
C ALA A 10 24.54 -8.55 18.21
N ILE A 11 24.53 -7.86 17.06
CA ILE A 11 23.55 -8.05 15.99
C ILE A 11 24.09 -9.10 15.01
N ASP A 12 23.32 -10.15 14.79
CA ASP A 12 23.63 -11.15 13.77
C ASP A 12 23.44 -10.55 12.37
N PRO A 13 24.47 -10.50 11.50
CA PRO A 13 24.37 -9.88 10.19
C PRO A 13 23.52 -10.68 9.18
N SER A 14 23.21 -11.94 9.48
CA SER A 14 22.43 -12.82 8.59
C SER A 14 20.95 -12.73 8.88
N SER A 15 20.57 -12.61 10.16
CA SER A 15 19.15 -12.52 10.57
C SER A 15 18.70 -11.14 11.03
N GLY A 16 19.64 -10.24 11.32
CA GLY A 16 19.37 -8.94 11.92
C GLY A 16 19.03 -9.01 13.42
N PHE A 17 19.16 -10.18 14.05
CA PHE A 17 18.75 -10.41 15.44
C PHE A 17 19.78 -9.88 16.44
N ASP A 18 19.35 -9.00 17.33
CA ASP A 18 20.11 -8.55 18.49
C ASP A 18 19.80 -9.40 19.71
N ARG A 19 20.77 -10.19 20.16
CA ARG A 19 20.62 -11.09 21.32
C ARG A 19 20.42 -10.36 22.65
N ARG A 20 20.75 -9.07 22.73
CA ARG A 20 20.63 -8.27 23.95
C ARG A 20 19.20 -7.78 24.15
N THR A 21 18.53 -7.43 23.07
CA THR A 21 17.21 -6.77 23.08
C THR A 21 16.10 -7.70 22.59
N GLY A 22 16.45 -8.80 21.92
CA GLY A 22 15.50 -9.69 21.26
C GLY A 22 14.87 -9.09 20.00
N ILE A 23 15.43 -7.99 19.48
CA ILE A 23 14.91 -7.26 18.32
C ILE A 23 15.54 -7.79 17.03
N TYR A 24 14.72 -7.91 15.99
CA TYR A 24 15.16 -8.10 14.61
C TYR A 24 15.19 -6.75 13.91
N HIS A 25 16.37 -6.33 13.49
CA HIS A 25 16.55 -5.14 12.67
C HIS A 25 16.49 -5.50 11.19
N SER A 26 15.96 -4.58 10.38
CA SER A 26 15.97 -4.77 8.93
C SER A 26 17.39 -4.96 8.40
N LEU A 27 17.56 -5.97 7.54
CA LEU A 27 18.77 -6.18 6.74
C LEU A 27 18.81 -5.27 5.50
N ARG A 28 17.73 -4.52 5.25
CA ARG A 28 17.68 -3.53 4.19
C ARG A 28 18.37 -2.25 4.65
N PRO A 29 19.04 -1.52 3.74
CA PRO A 29 19.65 -0.24 4.09
C PRO A 29 18.61 0.76 4.63
N SER A 30 18.88 1.39 5.76
CA SER A 30 17.98 2.41 6.31
C SER A 30 17.74 3.55 5.34
N LEU A 31 16.50 4.05 5.30
CA LEU A 31 16.10 5.18 4.48
C LEU A 31 16.13 6.47 5.31
N SER A 32 16.68 7.52 4.73
CA SER A 32 16.57 8.86 5.30
C SER A 32 15.18 9.43 5.00
N LEU A 33 14.36 9.55 6.05
CA LEU A 33 13.04 10.17 5.97
C LEU A 33 13.16 11.66 6.31
N PRO A 34 12.28 12.52 5.77
CA PRO A 34 12.17 13.90 6.21
C PRO A 34 11.93 13.98 7.73
N PRO A 35 12.47 15.00 8.42
CA PRO A 35 12.18 15.24 9.84
C PRO A 35 10.67 15.39 10.09
N ILE A 36 10.18 14.84 11.20
CA ILE A 36 8.74 14.83 11.56
C ILE A 36 8.21 16.26 11.78
N ASP A 37 9.06 17.19 12.20
CA ASP A 37 8.75 18.59 12.45
C ASP A 37 8.73 19.46 11.18
N GLN A 38 9.15 18.91 10.03
CA GLN A 38 9.08 19.62 8.77
C GLN A 38 7.61 19.72 8.30
N PRO A 39 7.09 20.92 7.95
CA PRO A 39 5.71 21.10 7.48
C PRO A 39 5.59 20.63 6.03
N LEU A 40 5.65 19.32 5.83
CA LEU A 40 5.61 18.67 4.52
C LEU A 40 4.42 17.72 4.47
N SER A 41 3.45 18.02 3.61
CA SER A 41 2.33 17.10 3.37
C SER A 41 2.77 15.86 2.60
N THR A 42 2.03 14.76 2.73
CA THR A 42 2.21 13.55 1.91
C THR A 42 2.23 13.89 0.42
N THR A 43 1.33 14.74 -0.05
CA THR A 43 1.28 15.18 -1.45
C THR A 43 2.56 15.89 -1.87
N GLU A 44 3.04 16.85 -1.09
CA GLU A 44 4.27 17.57 -1.42
C GLU A 44 5.48 16.66 -1.43
N PHE A 45 5.59 15.74 -0.46
CA PHE A 45 6.67 14.77 -0.41
C PHE A 45 6.66 13.86 -1.64
N VAL A 46 5.53 13.25 -1.97
CA VAL A 46 5.37 12.33 -3.10
C VAL A 46 5.66 13.03 -4.44
N LEU A 47 5.14 14.24 -4.64
CA LEU A 47 5.39 15.02 -5.85
C LEU A 47 6.85 15.53 -5.91
N SER A 48 7.53 15.70 -4.78
CA SER A 48 8.97 16.03 -4.76
C SER A 48 9.84 14.88 -5.25
N LEU A 49 9.42 13.63 -5.00
CA LEU A 49 10.09 12.43 -5.49
C LEU A 49 9.92 12.30 -7.01
N LEU A 50 8.71 12.49 -7.53
CA LEU A 50 8.43 12.48 -8.97
C LEU A 50 9.37 13.41 -9.77
N ARG A 51 9.69 14.60 -9.22
CA ARG A 51 10.56 15.59 -9.87
C ARG A 51 12.05 15.19 -9.88
N LYS A 52 12.45 14.26 -9.02
CA LYS A 52 13.83 13.74 -8.92
C LYS A 52 13.99 12.38 -9.60
N SER A 53 12.91 11.62 -9.70
CA SER A 53 12.83 10.33 -10.38
C SER A 53 12.72 10.55 -11.89
N SER A 54 13.82 10.46 -12.61
CA SER A 54 13.76 9.96 -13.98
C SER A 54 14.12 8.48 -13.89
N PRO A 55 13.16 7.53 -13.89
CA PRO A 55 13.50 6.14 -14.12
C PRO A 55 14.44 6.01 -15.33
N PRO A 56 15.35 5.04 -15.37
CA PRO A 56 16.25 4.84 -16.52
C PRO A 56 15.50 4.82 -17.87
N ALA A 57 14.29 4.26 -17.90
CA ALA A 57 13.46 4.14 -19.09
C ALA A 57 12.72 5.45 -19.50
N THR A 58 12.72 6.47 -18.63
CA THR A 58 12.20 7.82 -18.91
C THR A 58 13.26 8.91 -18.84
N ALA A 59 14.54 8.53 -18.69
CA ALA A 59 15.67 9.45 -18.73
C ALA A 59 15.64 10.27 -20.02
N GLY A 60 15.55 11.60 -19.88
CA GLY A 60 15.46 12.54 -21.00
C GLY A 60 14.06 12.77 -21.58
N LYS A 61 13.01 12.07 -21.11
CA LYS A 61 11.61 12.35 -21.47
C LYS A 61 11.04 13.46 -20.59
N ASP A 62 10.17 14.32 -21.14
CA ASP A 62 9.37 15.24 -20.34
C ASP A 62 8.37 14.43 -19.51
N ILE A 63 8.61 14.35 -18.20
CA ILE A 63 7.74 13.64 -17.24
C ILE A 63 6.28 14.07 -17.37
N LYS A 64 6.00 15.34 -17.72
CA LYS A 64 4.64 15.85 -17.86
C LYS A 64 3.88 15.20 -19.00
N ALA A 65 4.57 14.76 -20.06
CA ALA A 65 3.97 14.10 -21.21
C ALA A 65 3.71 12.60 -20.97
N ILE A 66 4.25 12.02 -19.89
CA ILE A 66 4.10 10.61 -19.58
C ILE A 66 2.69 10.33 -19.06
N THR A 67 2.05 9.29 -19.60
CA THR A 67 0.79 8.77 -19.06
C THR A 67 1.00 8.21 -17.66
N TYR A 68 0.38 8.83 -16.67
CA TYR A 68 0.34 8.33 -15.31
C TYR A 68 -0.70 7.21 -15.15
N LEU A 69 -1.93 7.45 -15.61
CA LEU A 69 -3.05 6.53 -15.40
C LEU A 69 -3.85 6.38 -16.68
N VAL A 70 -4.26 5.16 -17.02
CA VAL A 70 -5.14 4.88 -18.17
C VAL A 70 -6.23 3.88 -17.81
N LYS A 71 -7.47 4.16 -18.20
CA LYS A 71 -8.58 3.22 -18.09
C LYS A 71 -8.42 2.09 -19.11
N ALA A 72 -8.44 0.85 -18.66
CA ALA A 72 -8.26 -0.31 -19.52
C ALA A 72 -9.37 -0.44 -20.59
N SER A 73 -10.60 -0.07 -20.21
CA SER A 73 -11.84 -0.19 -20.99
C SER A 73 -11.91 0.84 -22.12
N SER A 74 -11.89 2.13 -21.80
CA SER A 74 -12.06 3.24 -22.74
C SER A 74 -10.75 3.71 -23.38
N GLY A 75 -9.61 3.54 -22.69
CA GLY A 75 -8.34 4.16 -23.07
C GLY A 75 -8.21 5.61 -22.62
N ASP A 76 -9.21 6.19 -21.94
CA ASP A 76 -9.09 7.52 -21.34
C ASP A 76 -7.91 7.54 -20.37
N SER A 77 -7.11 8.59 -20.45
CA SER A 77 -5.85 8.67 -19.73
C SER A 77 -5.65 10.01 -19.05
N LEU A 78 -4.81 9.98 -18.02
CA LEU A 78 -4.31 11.14 -17.31
C LEU A 78 -2.79 11.12 -17.38
N THR A 79 -2.19 12.16 -17.94
CA THR A 79 -0.75 12.40 -17.91
C THR A 79 -0.31 12.95 -16.56
N TYR A 80 0.99 12.88 -16.25
CA TYR A 80 1.51 13.56 -15.06
C TYR A 80 1.35 15.08 -15.12
N GLY A 81 1.44 15.69 -16.31
CA GLY A 81 1.20 17.12 -16.48
C GLY A 81 -0.23 17.50 -16.09
N GLU A 82 -1.21 16.74 -16.58
CA GLU A 82 -2.62 16.92 -16.23
C GLU A 82 -2.89 16.60 -14.75
N LEU A 83 -2.29 15.54 -14.19
CA LEU A 83 -2.40 15.21 -12.76
C LEU A 83 -1.95 16.41 -11.91
N LEU A 84 -0.75 16.95 -12.17
CA LEU A 84 -0.19 18.07 -11.41
C LEU A 84 -1.06 19.33 -11.52
N LEU A 85 -1.56 19.63 -12.72
CA LEU A 85 -2.46 20.76 -12.94
C LEU A 85 -3.78 20.57 -12.19
N LYS A 86 -4.45 19.42 -12.38
CA LYS A 86 -5.73 19.12 -11.74
C LYS A 86 -5.64 19.12 -10.22
N VAL A 87 -4.57 18.55 -9.64
CA VAL A 87 -4.34 18.56 -8.18
C VAL A 87 -4.25 20.00 -7.66
N ARG A 88 -3.49 20.86 -8.35
CA ARG A 88 -3.36 22.27 -7.97
C ARG A 88 -4.69 23.02 -8.10
N SER A 89 -5.36 22.90 -9.25
CA SER A 89 -6.64 23.58 -9.51
C SER A 89 -7.73 23.14 -8.52
N LEU A 90 -7.78 21.84 -8.20
CA LEU A 90 -8.72 21.31 -7.22
C LEU A 90 -8.40 21.79 -5.81
N ALA A 91 -7.13 21.78 -5.39
CA ALA A 91 -6.72 22.27 -4.07
C ALA A 91 -7.10 23.75 -3.86
N VAL A 92 -6.90 24.61 -4.87
CA VAL A 92 -7.34 26.02 -4.83
C VAL A 92 -8.85 26.12 -4.71
N SER A 93 -9.59 25.39 -5.56
CA SER A 93 -11.06 25.39 -5.54
C SER A 93 -11.63 24.96 -4.20
N LEU A 94 -11.05 23.92 -3.59
CA LEU A 94 -11.47 23.42 -2.28
C LEU A 94 -11.25 24.47 -1.19
N ARG A 95 -10.10 25.16 -1.18
CA ARG A 95 -9.83 26.23 -0.21
C ARG A 95 -10.78 27.42 -0.35
N GLU A 96 -11.10 27.82 -1.57
CA GLU A 96 -12.01 28.94 -1.83
C GLU A 96 -13.45 28.60 -1.44
N ARG A 97 -13.92 27.40 -1.78
CA ARG A 97 -15.31 26.98 -1.57
C ARG A 97 -15.58 26.49 -0.16
N PHE A 98 -14.58 25.91 0.49
CA PHE A 98 -14.67 25.38 1.85
C PHE A 98 -13.53 25.95 2.71
N PRO A 99 -13.54 27.25 3.05
CA PRO A 99 -12.45 27.88 3.80
C PRO A 99 -12.22 27.28 5.21
N SER A 100 -13.24 26.62 5.76
CA SER A 100 -13.17 25.91 7.05
C SER A 100 -12.56 24.51 6.96
N LEU A 101 -12.34 23.96 5.76
CA LEU A 101 -11.73 22.64 5.58
C LEU A 101 -10.23 22.71 5.84
N SER A 102 -9.77 21.98 6.86
CA SER A 102 -8.41 22.05 7.38
C SER A 102 -7.88 20.68 7.85
N SER A 103 -6.71 20.66 8.49
CA SER A 103 -6.05 19.42 8.94
C SER A 103 -6.71 18.67 10.09
N THR A 104 -7.70 19.28 10.75
CA THR A 104 -8.51 18.63 11.78
C THR A 104 -9.77 18.00 11.22
N ASN A 105 -10.03 18.18 9.92
CA ASN A 105 -11.28 17.77 9.30
C ASN A 105 -11.10 16.52 8.45
N VAL A 106 -12.12 15.67 8.49
CA VAL A 106 -12.20 14.45 7.69
C VAL A 106 -13.08 14.69 6.46
N ALA A 107 -12.55 14.33 5.29
CA ALA A 107 -13.26 14.28 4.03
C ALA A 107 -13.56 12.82 3.66
N PHE A 108 -14.85 12.50 3.56
CA PHE A 108 -15.31 11.15 3.23
C PHE A 108 -15.38 10.95 1.71
N ILE A 109 -14.94 9.81 1.20
CA ILE A 109 -14.94 9.55 -0.25
C ILE A 109 -15.60 8.22 -0.54
N LEU A 110 -16.73 8.27 -1.26
CA LEU A 110 -17.50 7.11 -1.68
C LEU A 110 -17.65 7.11 -3.21
N SER A 111 -16.62 6.64 -3.91
CA SER A 111 -16.55 6.69 -5.36
C SER A 111 -16.01 5.39 -5.95
N PRO A 112 -16.60 4.87 -7.05
CA PRO A 112 -15.94 3.87 -7.89
C PRO A 112 -14.55 4.34 -8.36
N ALA A 113 -13.73 3.41 -8.82
CA ALA A 113 -12.42 3.78 -9.34
C ALA A 113 -12.57 4.69 -10.58
N SER A 114 -11.85 5.81 -10.59
CA SER A 114 -11.86 6.78 -11.69
C SER A 114 -10.51 7.50 -11.81
N LEU A 115 -10.33 8.25 -12.90
CA LEU A 115 -9.12 9.06 -13.10
C LEU A 115 -9.02 10.23 -12.10
N ASP A 116 -10.14 10.67 -11.54
CA ASP A 116 -10.20 11.85 -10.66
C ASP A 116 -10.05 11.51 -9.17
N VAL A 117 -10.19 10.24 -8.77
CA VAL A 117 -9.97 9.82 -7.37
C VAL A 117 -8.54 10.11 -6.89
N PRO A 118 -7.47 9.76 -7.64
CA PRO A 118 -6.10 10.15 -7.27
C PRO A 118 -5.91 11.67 -7.15
N VAL A 119 -6.55 12.44 -8.04
CA VAL A 119 -6.51 13.90 -8.01
C VAL A 119 -7.12 14.42 -6.71
N LEU A 120 -8.31 13.92 -6.36
CA LEU A 120 -9.03 14.30 -5.15
C LEU A 120 -8.23 13.98 -3.88
N TYR A 121 -7.65 12.79 -3.79
CA TYR A 121 -6.84 12.38 -2.64
C TYR A 121 -5.65 13.33 -2.44
N LEU A 122 -4.88 13.58 -3.50
CA LEU A 122 -3.71 14.45 -3.43
C LEU A 122 -4.11 15.91 -3.12
N ALA A 123 -5.21 16.41 -3.68
CA ALA A 123 -5.71 17.75 -3.42
C ALA A 123 -6.12 17.92 -1.95
N LEU A 124 -6.92 17.00 -1.40
CA LEU A 124 -7.33 17.01 0.01
C LEU A 124 -6.12 16.93 0.96
N MET A 125 -5.19 16.01 0.71
CA MET A 125 -3.96 15.91 1.50
C MET A 125 -3.07 17.15 1.40
N SER A 126 -3.04 17.83 0.24
CA SER A 126 -2.26 19.08 0.06
C SER A 126 -2.83 20.29 0.81
N ILE A 127 -4.11 20.24 1.19
CA ILE A 127 -4.75 21.25 2.03
C ILE A 127 -4.84 20.80 3.49
N GLY A 128 -4.22 19.65 3.81
CA GLY A 128 -4.11 19.08 5.15
C GLY A 128 -5.26 18.17 5.57
N ALA A 129 -6.36 18.10 4.80
CA ALA A 129 -7.54 17.33 5.17
C ALA A 129 -7.25 15.83 5.29
N VAL A 130 -7.87 15.18 6.28
CA VAL A 130 -7.79 13.73 6.48
C VAL A 130 -8.73 13.06 5.48
N VAL A 131 -8.23 12.07 4.73
CA VAL A 131 -9.03 11.34 3.75
C VAL A 131 -9.57 10.06 4.37
N SER A 132 -10.89 9.87 4.36
CA SER A 132 -11.58 8.65 4.78
C SER A 132 -12.27 8.02 3.56
N PRO A 133 -11.59 7.12 2.84
CA PRO A 133 -12.17 6.49 1.67
C PRO A 133 -13.01 5.27 2.07
N ALA A 134 -14.07 5.03 1.34
CA ALA A 134 -15.05 3.97 1.63
C ALA A 134 -15.33 3.11 0.40
N ASN A 135 -15.79 1.89 0.67
CA ASN A 135 -16.13 0.94 -0.37
C ASN A 135 -17.46 1.34 -1.06
N PRO A 136 -17.46 1.74 -2.36
CA PRO A 136 -18.67 2.15 -3.06
C PRO A 136 -19.68 1.02 -3.25
N ILE A 137 -19.24 -0.25 -3.23
CA ILE A 137 -20.14 -1.42 -3.27
C ILE A 137 -20.57 -1.91 -1.88
N GLY A 138 -20.04 -1.31 -0.80
CA GLY A 138 -20.45 -1.62 0.56
C GLY A 138 -21.93 -1.30 0.80
N SER A 139 -22.56 -1.99 1.74
CA SER A 139 -23.95 -1.78 2.11
C SER A 139 -24.17 -0.41 2.75
N ASP A 140 -25.41 0.08 2.73
CA ASP A 140 -25.77 1.37 3.31
C ASP A 140 -25.45 1.45 4.81
N SER A 141 -25.56 0.32 5.53
CA SER A 141 -25.18 0.22 6.94
C SER A 141 -23.67 0.29 7.16
N GLU A 142 -22.86 -0.33 6.30
CA GLU A 142 -21.39 -0.24 6.37
C GLU A 142 -20.93 1.20 6.12
N VAL A 143 -21.49 1.86 5.10
CA VAL A 143 -21.21 3.27 4.81
C VAL A 143 -21.63 4.16 5.97
N SER A 144 -22.85 3.98 6.49
CA SER A 144 -23.37 4.77 7.61
C SER A 144 -22.50 4.62 8.86
N HIS A 145 -22.08 3.38 9.17
CA HIS A 145 -21.19 3.12 10.30
C HIS A 145 -19.84 3.80 10.15
N GLN A 146 -19.22 3.76 8.95
CA GLN A 146 -17.96 4.46 8.72
C GLN A 146 -18.10 5.98 8.82
N VAL A 147 -19.22 6.55 8.38
CA VAL A 147 -19.53 7.98 8.56
C VAL A 147 -19.65 8.34 10.05
N GLU A 148 -20.33 7.51 10.83
CA GLU A 148 -20.48 7.71 12.28
C GLU A 148 -19.13 7.68 13.01
N VAL A 149 -18.26 6.72 12.67
CA VAL A 149 -16.93 6.59 13.28
C VAL A 149 -15.98 7.70 12.82
N SER A 150 -15.97 8.04 11.53
CA SER A 150 -14.99 8.98 10.97
C SER A 150 -15.40 10.46 11.07
N LYS A 151 -16.66 10.74 11.43
CA LYS A 151 -17.23 12.09 11.64
C LYS A 151 -16.80 13.11 10.56
N PRO A 152 -17.01 12.81 9.27
CA PRO A 152 -16.59 13.67 8.19
C PRO A 152 -17.39 14.97 8.15
N VAL A 153 -16.72 16.07 7.82
CA VAL A 153 -17.39 17.37 7.63
C VAL A 153 -17.93 17.54 6.21
N ILE A 154 -17.35 16.82 5.24
CA ILE A 154 -17.68 16.88 3.82
C ILE A 154 -17.62 15.48 3.21
N ALA A 155 -18.44 15.20 2.21
CA ALA A 155 -18.36 13.97 1.42
C ALA A 155 -18.16 14.25 -0.07
N PHE A 156 -17.44 13.36 -0.73
CA PHE A 156 -17.30 13.27 -2.17
C PHE A 156 -17.88 11.93 -2.64
N ALA A 157 -18.87 11.99 -3.52
CA ALA A 157 -19.50 10.81 -4.10
C ALA A 157 -19.77 11.01 -5.59
N THR A 158 -20.30 9.99 -6.24
CA THR A 158 -20.84 10.09 -7.60
C THR A 158 -22.36 10.10 -7.54
N SER A 159 -23.02 10.48 -8.64
CA SER A 159 -24.47 10.29 -8.80
C SER A 159 -24.93 8.86 -8.52
N GLN A 160 -24.06 7.87 -8.76
CA GLN A 160 -24.33 6.45 -8.50
C GLN A 160 -24.25 6.07 -7.02
N THR A 161 -23.49 6.79 -6.19
CA THR A 161 -23.21 6.40 -4.80
C THR A 161 -23.83 7.33 -3.76
N VAL A 162 -24.25 8.54 -4.17
CA VAL A 162 -24.80 9.56 -3.26
C VAL A 162 -26.05 9.12 -2.51
N HIS A 163 -26.84 8.20 -3.08
CA HIS A 163 -28.07 7.68 -2.45
C HIS A 163 -27.81 6.97 -1.12
N LYS A 164 -26.57 6.55 -0.85
CA LYS A 164 -26.15 5.91 0.40
C LYS A 164 -25.93 6.91 1.55
N PHE A 165 -25.98 8.21 1.26
CA PHE A 165 -25.74 9.27 2.23
C PHE A 165 -27.04 9.83 2.79
N ARG A 166 -26.95 10.30 4.05
CA ARG A 166 -27.94 11.16 4.67
C ARG A 166 -27.39 12.58 4.70
N SER A 167 -28.07 13.55 4.08
CA SER A 167 -27.55 14.91 3.91
C SER A 167 -27.21 15.62 5.23
N SER A 168 -27.83 15.25 6.34
CA SER A 168 -27.57 15.81 7.67
C SER A 168 -26.19 15.43 8.25
N SER A 169 -25.49 14.45 7.66
CA SER A 169 -24.23 13.92 8.19
C SER A 169 -23.00 14.74 7.80
N PHE A 170 -23.12 15.71 6.89
CA PHE A 170 -21.98 16.45 6.33
C PHE A 170 -22.20 17.96 6.41
N PRO A 171 -21.71 18.64 7.46
CA PRO A 171 -21.87 20.09 7.66
C PRO A 171 -21.49 20.97 6.46
N LEU A 172 -20.48 20.58 5.68
CA LEU A 172 -20.03 21.29 4.47
C LEU A 172 -20.68 20.75 3.18
N GLY A 173 -21.58 19.78 3.32
CA GLY A 173 -22.35 19.20 2.23
C GLY A 173 -21.71 18.00 1.54
N ILE A 174 -22.36 17.57 0.46
CA ILE A 174 -21.94 16.46 -0.39
C ILE A 174 -21.60 17.02 -1.78
N VAL A 175 -20.40 16.71 -2.26
CA VAL A 175 -19.91 17.08 -3.59
C VAL A 175 -20.02 15.88 -4.52
N LEU A 176 -20.71 16.07 -5.65
CA LEU A 176 -20.80 15.07 -6.72
C LEU A 176 -19.62 15.20 -7.68
N MET A 177 -18.73 14.21 -7.69
CA MET A 177 -17.50 14.16 -8.49
C MET A 177 -17.76 14.12 -9.99
N ASP A 178 -18.92 13.63 -10.41
CA ASP A 178 -19.38 13.55 -11.79
C ASP A 178 -20.29 14.71 -12.20
N SER A 179 -20.45 15.73 -11.33
CA SER A 179 -21.17 16.94 -11.68
C SER A 179 -20.35 17.88 -12.58
N PRO A 180 -20.99 18.64 -13.49
CA PRO A 180 -20.32 19.69 -14.25
C PRO A 180 -19.61 20.72 -13.36
N GLU A 181 -20.18 21.00 -12.18
CA GLU A 181 -19.57 21.90 -11.21
C GLU A 181 -18.22 21.37 -10.71
N PHE A 182 -18.15 20.14 -10.20
CA PHE A 182 -16.89 19.55 -9.74
C PHE A 182 -15.86 19.45 -10.87
N LEU A 183 -16.27 19.03 -12.06
CA LEU A 183 -15.37 18.92 -13.21
C LEU A 183 -14.76 20.28 -13.60
N SER A 184 -15.51 21.37 -13.44
CA SER A 184 -14.99 22.73 -13.67
C SER A 184 -13.87 23.12 -12.68
N TRP A 185 -13.82 22.52 -11.49
CA TRP A 185 -12.78 22.79 -10.48
C TRP A 185 -11.43 22.20 -10.89
N LEU A 186 -11.44 21.11 -11.67
CA LEU A 186 -10.25 20.38 -12.11
C LEU A 186 -9.44 21.15 -13.17
N THR A 187 -10.08 22.03 -13.93
CA THR A 187 -9.45 22.71 -15.08
C THR A 187 -9.33 24.22 -14.91
N ARG A 188 -9.47 24.73 -13.67
CA ARG A 188 -9.28 26.16 -13.41
C ARG A 188 -7.87 26.60 -13.79
N SER A 189 -7.79 27.60 -14.65
CA SER A 189 -6.56 28.33 -14.97
C SER A 189 -6.26 29.33 -13.85
N ASP A 190 -5.24 29.07 -13.02
CA ASP A 190 -4.80 30.02 -12.00
C ASP A 190 -3.34 30.46 -12.23
N SER A 191 -3.15 31.78 -12.30
CA SER A 191 -1.88 32.50 -12.46
C SER A 191 -0.99 32.51 -11.20
N SER A 192 -1.46 31.98 -10.06
CA SER A 192 -0.75 32.06 -8.77
C SER A 192 0.41 31.05 -8.61
N SER A 193 1.65 31.42 -8.95
CA SER A 193 2.82 30.55 -8.79
C SER A 193 3.14 30.25 -7.31
N VAL A 194 2.62 29.13 -6.76
CA VAL A 194 3.13 28.60 -5.48
C VAL A 194 4.53 28.02 -5.75
N LYS A 195 5.55 28.59 -5.12
CA LYS A 195 6.94 28.13 -5.27
C LYS A 195 7.05 26.69 -4.77
N PRO A 196 7.62 25.76 -5.55
CA PRO A 196 7.91 24.41 -5.10
C PRO A 196 8.69 24.40 -3.78
N ILE A 197 8.21 23.68 -2.77
CA ILE A 197 9.03 23.30 -1.62
C ILE A 197 10.11 22.34 -2.13
N GLN A 198 11.38 22.74 -2.04
CA GLN A 198 12.51 21.86 -2.33
C GLN A 198 12.76 20.97 -1.11
N VAL A 199 12.36 19.71 -1.19
CA VAL A 199 12.73 18.71 -0.18
C VAL A 199 14.17 18.29 -0.43
N ARG A 200 15.07 18.54 0.54
CA ARG A 200 16.43 17.97 0.54
C ARG A 200 16.38 16.49 0.94
N SER A 201 15.88 15.63 0.05
CA SER A 201 16.12 14.19 0.18
C SER A 201 17.51 13.85 -0.36
N HIS A 202 18.31 13.12 0.41
CA HIS A 202 19.58 12.57 -0.03
C HIS A 202 19.34 11.58 -1.18
N LYS A 203 20.17 11.69 -2.24
CA LYS A 203 20.15 10.76 -3.38
C LYS A 203 20.42 9.35 -2.87
N ARG A 204 19.37 8.54 -2.81
CA ARG A 204 19.45 7.16 -3.26
C ARG A 204 18.23 6.89 -4.09
N SER A 205 18.50 6.31 -5.24
CA SER A 205 17.47 5.78 -6.10
C SER A 205 16.68 4.71 -5.35
N LEU A 206 15.36 4.79 -5.45
CA LEU A 206 14.50 3.61 -5.27
C LEU A 206 14.71 2.63 -6.46
N GLU A 207 15.94 2.56 -6.99
CA GLU A 207 16.33 1.71 -8.12
C GLU A 207 16.31 0.27 -7.64
N ASP A 208 15.22 -0.40 -7.94
CA ASP A 208 15.40 -1.63 -8.69
C ASP A 208 16.08 -1.24 -10.02
N PRO A 209 17.28 -1.74 -10.35
CA PRO A 209 17.89 -1.53 -11.66
C PRO A 209 17.09 -2.35 -12.68
N VAL A 210 15.95 -1.80 -13.08
CA VAL A 210 15.07 -2.41 -14.06
C VAL A 210 15.28 -1.73 -15.39
N ASP A 211 15.77 -2.48 -16.37
CA ASP A 211 16.00 -2.02 -17.75
C ASP A 211 14.70 -1.97 -18.59
N TYR A 212 13.55 -1.72 -17.96
CA TYR A 212 12.26 -1.63 -18.66
C TYR A 212 11.33 -0.59 -18.04
N ASP A 213 10.46 -0.01 -18.87
CA ASP A 213 9.37 0.87 -18.44
C ASP A 213 8.39 0.08 -17.55
N ARG A 214 8.24 0.46 -16.28
CA ARG A 214 7.28 -0.17 -15.37
C ARG A 214 5.86 0.26 -15.72
N VAL A 215 5.05 -0.72 -16.11
CA VAL A 215 3.61 -0.56 -16.35
C VAL A 215 2.86 -1.46 -15.36
N GLY A 216 2.28 -0.84 -14.33
CA GLY A 216 1.46 -1.54 -13.36
C GLY A 216 0.03 -1.71 -13.87
N LEU A 217 -0.58 -2.87 -13.71
CA LEU A 217 -2.04 -3.01 -13.75
C LEU A 217 -2.56 -3.08 -12.33
N PHE A 218 -3.67 -2.43 -12.04
CA PHE A 218 -4.36 -2.62 -10.78
C PHE A 218 -5.88 -2.63 -11.00
N SER A 219 -6.53 -3.60 -10.38
CA SER A 219 -7.98 -3.66 -10.21
C SER A 219 -8.39 -3.36 -8.76
N LEU A 220 -7.39 -3.08 -7.92
CA LEU A 220 -7.60 -2.90 -6.50
C LEU A 220 -8.25 -1.55 -6.23
N PRO A 221 -9.22 -1.49 -5.31
CA PRO A 221 -9.86 -0.22 -5.03
C PRO A 221 -8.92 0.72 -4.29
N LEU A 222 -8.88 1.99 -4.71
CA LEU A 222 -8.06 3.03 -4.07
C LEU A 222 -8.51 3.33 -2.63
N PHE A 223 -9.69 2.86 -2.21
CA PHE A 223 -10.15 2.96 -0.83
C PHE A 223 -9.45 1.99 0.14
N HIS A 224 -8.77 0.96 -0.37
CA HIS A 224 -7.98 0.04 0.45
C HIS A 224 -6.53 0.52 0.53
N VAL A 225 -5.89 0.40 1.69
CA VAL A 225 -4.50 0.87 1.93
C VAL A 225 -3.51 0.33 0.89
N PHE A 226 -3.71 -0.90 0.43
CA PHE A 226 -2.86 -1.49 -0.61
C PHE A 226 -2.98 -0.76 -1.97
N GLY A 227 -4.20 -0.46 -2.41
CA GLY A 227 -4.44 0.32 -3.63
C GLY A 227 -3.92 1.75 -3.51
N PHE A 228 -4.14 2.38 -2.34
CA PHE A 228 -3.59 3.69 -2.01
C PHE A 228 -2.05 3.70 -2.06
N GLY A 229 -1.39 2.72 -1.43
CA GLY A 229 0.07 2.61 -1.44
C GLY A 229 0.64 2.43 -2.84
N MET A 230 -0.02 1.65 -3.70
CA MET A 230 0.35 1.52 -5.11
C MET A 230 0.24 2.84 -5.88
N MET A 231 -0.83 3.59 -5.66
CA MET A 231 -1.03 4.91 -6.26
C MET A 231 0.11 5.86 -5.85
N ILE A 232 0.40 5.94 -4.55
CA ILE A 232 1.48 6.77 -4.01
C ILE A 232 2.83 6.36 -4.61
N ARG A 233 3.13 5.06 -4.64
CA ARG A 233 4.38 4.53 -5.20
C ARG A 233 4.53 4.86 -6.68
N ALA A 234 3.48 4.67 -7.48
CA ALA A 234 3.52 4.98 -8.91
C ALA A 234 3.80 6.47 -9.15
N ILE A 235 3.19 7.36 -8.37
CA ILE A 235 3.47 8.80 -8.46
C ILE A 235 4.91 9.11 -8.04
N SER A 236 5.40 8.55 -6.93
CA SER A 236 6.78 8.78 -6.46
C SER A 236 7.84 8.37 -7.47
N LEU A 237 7.55 7.34 -8.27
CA LEU A 237 8.50 6.74 -9.21
C LEU A 237 8.27 7.12 -10.67
N GLY A 238 7.19 7.83 -11.00
CA GLY A 238 6.92 8.19 -12.40
C GLY A 238 6.40 7.01 -13.25
N GLU A 239 5.75 6.02 -12.63
CA GLU A 239 5.26 4.82 -13.32
C GLU A 239 3.90 5.01 -13.99
N LYS A 240 3.65 4.21 -15.03
CA LYS A 240 2.33 4.13 -15.67
C LYS A 240 1.47 3.08 -14.98
N LEU A 241 0.23 3.44 -14.70
CA LEU A 241 -0.80 2.56 -14.17
C LEU A 241 -1.95 2.34 -15.17
N VAL A 242 -2.38 1.09 -15.28
CA VAL A 242 -3.55 0.65 -16.05
C VAL A 242 -4.65 0.31 -15.05
N LEU A 243 -5.70 1.12 -15.03
CA LEU A 243 -6.85 0.95 -14.16
C LEU A 243 -7.86 -0.02 -14.78
N LEU A 244 -8.08 -1.14 -14.11
CA LEU A 244 -9.16 -2.07 -14.42
C LEU A 244 -10.35 -1.80 -13.49
N GLU A 245 -11.37 -1.10 -14.00
CA GLU A 245 -12.52 -0.62 -13.20
C GLU A 245 -13.33 -1.76 -12.57
N ARG A 246 -13.38 -2.92 -13.24
CA ARG A 246 -14.00 -4.13 -12.74
C ARG A 246 -13.14 -5.33 -13.11
N PHE A 247 -12.88 -6.19 -12.12
CA PHE A 247 -12.14 -7.42 -12.36
C PHE A 247 -12.97 -8.39 -13.20
N GLU A 248 -12.39 -8.78 -14.34
CA GLU A 248 -12.80 -9.90 -15.17
C GLU A 248 -11.52 -10.44 -15.82
N LEU A 249 -11.35 -11.76 -15.86
CA LEU A 249 -10.09 -12.39 -16.27
C LEU A 249 -9.73 -12.05 -17.72
N GLY A 250 -10.68 -12.15 -18.66
CA GLY A 250 -10.47 -11.82 -20.06
C GLY A 250 -10.10 -10.35 -20.28
N ALA A 251 -10.80 -9.44 -19.59
CA ALA A 251 -10.51 -8.01 -19.62
C ALA A 251 -9.10 -7.69 -19.06
N MET A 252 -8.72 -8.35 -17.97
CA MET A 252 -7.38 -8.23 -17.39
C MET A 252 -6.29 -8.72 -18.36
N LEU A 253 -6.45 -9.91 -18.94
CA LEU A 253 -5.48 -10.47 -19.90
C LEU A 253 -5.35 -9.59 -21.16
N LYS A 254 -6.47 -9.09 -21.68
CA LYS A 254 -6.49 -8.13 -22.78
C LYS A 254 -5.76 -6.83 -22.43
N ALA A 255 -5.90 -6.35 -21.20
CA ALA A 255 -5.20 -5.16 -20.73
C ALA A 255 -3.69 -5.40 -20.60
N VAL A 256 -3.27 -6.58 -20.11
CA VAL A 256 -1.86 -6.97 -20.05
C VAL A 256 -1.22 -6.91 -21.44
N GLU A 257 -1.87 -7.52 -22.44
CA GLU A 257 -1.40 -7.53 -23.83
C GLU A 257 -1.38 -6.12 -24.45
N LYS A 258 -2.50 -5.39 -24.34
CA LYS A 258 -2.69 -4.07 -24.98
C LYS A 258 -1.72 -3.03 -24.43
N TYR A 259 -1.54 -2.99 -23.12
CA TYR A 259 -0.76 -1.95 -22.45
C TYR A 259 0.66 -2.40 -22.09
N LYS A 260 1.03 -3.64 -22.43
CA LYS A 260 2.33 -4.25 -22.11
C LYS A 260 2.64 -4.15 -20.61
N VAL A 261 1.67 -4.57 -19.80
CA VAL A 261 1.78 -4.57 -18.34
C VAL A 261 2.97 -5.43 -17.91
N THR A 262 3.81 -4.87 -17.04
CA THR A 262 5.00 -5.54 -16.50
C THR A 262 4.80 -6.09 -15.10
N GLY A 263 3.85 -5.56 -14.34
CA GLY A 263 3.47 -6.18 -13.07
C GLY A 263 2.09 -5.80 -12.58
N MET A 264 1.55 -6.61 -11.68
CA MET A 264 0.23 -6.37 -11.09
C MET A 264 0.13 -6.97 -9.69
N PRO A 265 -0.68 -6.38 -8.80
CA PRO A 265 -0.98 -6.98 -7.52
C PRO A 265 -1.96 -8.13 -7.72
N VAL A 266 -1.77 -9.22 -6.99
CA VAL A 266 -2.60 -10.41 -7.08
C VAL A 266 -2.85 -10.96 -5.69
N SER A 267 -3.94 -11.70 -5.55
CA SER A 267 -4.17 -12.58 -4.40
C SER A 267 -3.84 -14.02 -4.78
N PRO A 268 -3.63 -14.93 -3.81
CA PRO A 268 -3.40 -16.35 -4.11
C PRO A 268 -4.47 -16.98 -5.03
N PRO A 269 -5.79 -16.68 -4.90
CA PRO A 269 -6.79 -17.17 -5.85
C PRO A 269 -6.57 -16.74 -7.31
N LEU A 270 -6.04 -15.53 -7.53
CA LEU A 270 -5.75 -15.06 -8.89
C LEU A 270 -4.53 -15.78 -9.48
N ILE A 271 -3.50 -16.07 -8.67
CA ILE A 271 -2.37 -16.92 -9.09
C ILE A 271 -2.89 -18.29 -9.55
N VAL A 272 -3.77 -18.92 -8.76
CA VAL A 272 -4.41 -20.19 -9.12
C VAL A 272 -5.18 -20.09 -10.45
N THR A 273 -5.95 -19.02 -10.61
CA THR A 273 -6.74 -18.77 -11.81
C THR A 273 -5.84 -18.63 -13.05
N LEU A 274 -4.73 -17.90 -12.95
CA LEU A 274 -3.79 -17.68 -14.05
C LEU A 274 -3.18 -18.99 -14.56
N PHE A 275 -2.67 -19.85 -13.68
CA PHE A 275 -2.04 -21.09 -14.16
C PHE A 275 -3.06 -22.15 -14.61
N LYS A 276 -4.27 -22.17 -14.04
CA LYS A 276 -5.32 -23.13 -14.45
C LYS A 276 -6.08 -22.74 -15.71
N SER A 277 -6.16 -21.45 -16.04
CA SER A 277 -7.01 -20.98 -17.14
C SER A 277 -6.34 -21.11 -18.50
N GLU A 278 -7.01 -21.79 -19.43
CA GLU A 278 -6.63 -21.88 -20.84
C GLU A 278 -6.78 -20.54 -21.58
N LEU A 279 -7.56 -19.58 -21.04
CA LEU A 279 -7.70 -18.25 -21.64
C LEU A 279 -6.36 -17.51 -21.73
N THR A 280 -5.41 -17.83 -20.85
CA THR A 280 -4.08 -17.22 -20.85
C THR A 280 -3.30 -17.48 -22.14
N TYR A 281 -3.57 -18.58 -22.85
CA TYR A 281 -2.93 -18.89 -24.14
C TYR A 281 -3.44 -18.04 -25.31
N LYS A 282 -4.56 -17.30 -25.10
CA LYS A 282 -5.16 -16.45 -26.15
C LYS A 282 -4.58 -15.04 -26.21
N TYR A 283 -3.67 -14.68 -25.28
CA TYR A 283 -3.12 -13.34 -25.15
C TYR A 283 -1.60 -13.37 -25.05
N ASP A 284 -0.93 -12.34 -25.57
CA ASP A 284 0.50 -12.12 -25.39
C ASP A 284 0.80 -11.53 -24.00
N LEU A 285 1.27 -12.38 -23.08
CA LEU A 285 1.61 -12.01 -21.70
C LEU A 285 3.12 -11.83 -21.46
N ARG A 286 3.96 -11.83 -22.51
CA ARG A 286 5.43 -11.80 -22.40
C ARG A 286 5.99 -10.52 -21.78
N SER A 287 5.18 -9.45 -21.69
CA SER A 287 5.57 -8.22 -21.00
C SER A 287 5.58 -8.38 -19.48
N LEU A 288 4.83 -9.35 -18.93
CA LEU A 288 4.71 -9.55 -17.50
C LEU A 288 6.06 -10.02 -16.92
N ARG A 289 6.45 -9.44 -15.80
CA ARG A 289 7.74 -9.65 -15.12
C ARG A 289 7.56 -9.99 -13.65
N SER A 290 6.60 -9.37 -12.97
CA SER A 290 6.38 -9.64 -11.55
C SER A 290 4.91 -9.54 -11.12
N LEU A 291 4.54 -10.38 -10.16
CA LEU A 291 3.25 -10.36 -9.48
C LEU A 291 3.46 -10.09 -7.99
N GLY A 292 2.89 -9.00 -7.48
CA GLY A 292 2.89 -8.70 -6.04
C GLY A 292 1.77 -9.45 -5.34
N CYS A 293 2.09 -10.48 -4.57
CA CYS A 293 1.15 -11.33 -3.86
C CYS A 293 1.12 -11.03 -2.36
N GLY A 294 -0.07 -10.84 -1.80
CA GLY A 294 -0.25 -10.60 -0.38
C GLY A 294 -1.71 -10.75 0.07
N GLY A 295 -1.98 -10.42 1.33
CA GLY A 295 -3.31 -10.50 1.95
C GLY A 295 -3.76 -11.89 2.38
N ALA A 296 -3.14 -12.95 1.87
CA ALA A 296 -3.33 -14.33 2.33
C ALA A 296 -2.09 -15.19 2.02
N PRO A 297 -1.88 -16.30 2.75
CA PRO A 297 -0.76 -17.21 2.48
C PRO A 297 -0.80 -17.81 1.07
N LEU A 298 0.37 -17.88 0.41
CA LEU A 298 0.55 -18.59 -0.86
C LEU A 298 1.27 -19.92 -0.61
N GLY A 299 0.62 -21.03 -0.96
CA GLY A 299 1.22 -22.36 -0.88
C GLY A 299 2.41 -22.52 -1.82
N LYS A 300 3.44 -23.25 -1.36
CA LYS A 300 4.65 -23.55 -2.16
C LYS A 300 4.29 -24.27 -3.47
N ASP A 301 3.41 -25.26 -3.40
CA ASP A 301 2.93 -26.02 -4.56
C ASP A 301 2.21 -25.15 -5.59
N VAL A 302 1.44 -24.15 -5.12
CA VAL A 302 0.75 -23.16 -5.96
C VAL A 302 1.77 -22.28 -6.69
N ALA A 303 2.79 -21.80 -5.98
CA ALA A 303 3.86 -20.98 -6.55
C ALA A 303 4.67 -21.76 -7.61
N GLU A 304 5.02 -23.02 -7.32
CA GLU A 304 5.75 -23.90 -8.24
C GLU A 304 4.94 -24.16 -9.52
N ARG A 305 3.65 -24.49 -9.42
CA ARG A 305 2.76 -24.68 -10.58
C ARG A 305 2.61 -23.41 -11.41
N PHE A 306 2.53 -22.25 -10.76
CA PHE A 306 2.52 -20.97 -11.48
C PHE A 306 3.81 -20.79 -12.28
N LYS A 307 4.98 -21.02 -11.66
CA LYS A 307 6.28 -20.86 -12.32
C LYS A 307 6.53 -21.86 -13.45
N GLN A 308 5.96 -23.06 -13.40
CA GLN A 308 5.98 -23.99 -14.53
C GLN A 308 5.33 -23.40 -15.79
N LYS A 309 4.24 -22.63 -15.64
CA LYS A 309 3.56 -21.99 -16.77
C LYS A 309 4.14 -20.62 -17.13
N PHE A 310 4.61 -19.88 -16.13
CA PHE A 310 5.15 -18.52 -16.29
C PHE A 310 6.59 -18.44 -15.71
N PRO A 311 7.58 -19.06 -16.38
CA PRO A 311 8.94 -19.17 -15.85
C PRO A 311 9.63 -17.82 -15.66
N ASP A 312 9.32 -16.82 -16.50
CA ASP A 312 9.95 -15.50 -16.49
C ASP A 312 9.24 -14.49 -15.58
N VAL A 313 8.20 -14.91 -14.84
CA VAL A 313 7.42 -14.02 -13.96
C VAL A 313 7.77 -14.31 -12.52
N GLU A 314 8.25 -13.32 -11.79
CA GLU A 314 8.52 -13.40 -10.35
C GLU A 314 7.22 -13.30 -9.55
N ILE A 315 7.15 -14.01 -8.42
CA ILE A 315 6.11 -13.82 -7.43
C ILE A 315 6.76 -13.10 -6.25
N ILE A 316 6.45 -11.81 -6.10
CA ILE A 316 6.90 -11.00 -4.98
C ILE A 316 5.91 -11.20 -3.85
N GLN A 317 6.32 -11.86 -2.77
CA GLN A 317 5.48 -12.00 -1.58
C GLN A 317 5.71 -10.82 -0.64
N GLY A 318 4.66 -10.40 0.05
CA GLY A 318 4.76 -9.40 1.11
C GLY A 318 3.69 -9.56 2.18
N TYR A 319 3.99 -9.04 3.36
CA TYR A 319 3.09 -9.03 4.51
C TYR A 319 2.98 -7.63 5.10
N GLY A 320 1.77 -7.28 5.53
CA GLY A 320 1.44 -6.03 6.19
C GLY A 320 -0.03 -6.02 6.59
N LEU A 321 -0.39 -5.02 7.40
CA LEU A 321 -1.74 -4.78 7.89
C LEU A 321 -2.17 -3.35 7.57
N THR A 322 -3.44 -3.06 7.78
CA THR A 322 -3.93 -1.67 7.75
C THR A 322 -3.25 -0.83 8.83
N GLU A 323 -3.06 -1.42 10.00
CA GLU A 323 -2.41 -0.83 11.19
C GLU A 323 -0.92 -0.54 10.97
N SER A 324 -0.29 -1.14 9.95
CA SER A 324 1.09 -0.85 9.54
C SER A 324 1.17 0.03 8.28
N SER A 325 0.06 0.62 7.84
CA SER A 325 -0.04 1.50 6.67
C SER A 325 0.44 0.90 5.34
N GLY A 326 0.63 -0.43 5.26
CA GLY A 326 1.24 -1.09 4.11
C GLY A 326 2.17 -2.25 4.47
N PRO A 327 2.95 -2.76 3.50
CA PRO A 327 3.83 -3.89 3.71
C PRO A 327 5.03 -3.56 4.61
N VAL A 328 5.27 -4.41 5.60
CA VAL A 328 6.40 -4.34 6.55
C VAL A 328 7.45 -5.41 6.29
N SER A 329 7.16 -6.33 5.37
CA SER A 329 8.14 -7.26 4.81
C SER A 329 7.81 -7.59 3.36
N SER A 330 8.84 -7.86 2.58
CA SER A 330 8.69 -8.33 1.21
C SER A 330 9.94 -9.05 0.70
N THR A 331 9.74 -9.96 -0.26
CA THR A 331 10.82 -10.56 -1.04
C THR A 331 11.31 -9.56 -2.08
N PHE A 332 12.61 -9.49 -2.31
CA PHE A 332 13.21 -8.60 -3.30
C PHE A 332 14.15 -9.34 -4.25
N GLY A 333 13.86 -9.27 -5.54
CA GLY A 333 14.66 -9.86 -6.61
C GLY A 333 14.57 -11.40 -6.73
N PRO A 334 15.24 -11.98 -7.75
CA PRO A 334 15.15 -13.39 -8.06
C PRO A 334 15.57 -14.33 -6.92
N GLU A 335 16.58 -13.96 -6.15
CA GLU A 335 17.13 -14.81 -5.06
C GLU A 335 16.15 -14.98 -3.90
N GLU A 336 15.38 -13.95 -3.59
CA GLU A 336 14.42 -14.01 -2.48
C GLU A 336 13.04 -14.51 -2.94
N THR A 337 12.63 -14.19 -4.18
CA THR A 337 11.30 -14.58 -4.72
C THR A 337 11.15 -16.09 -4.92
N VAL A 338 12.25 -16.85 -4.96
CA VAL A 338 12.23 -18.33 -4.99
C VAL A 338 12.09 -18.97 -3.60
N ARG A 339 12.13 -18.20 -2.51
CA ARG A 339 11.89 -18.71 -1.14
C ARG A 339 10.40 -18.83 -0.85
N TYR A 340 9.75 -19.80 -1.50
CA TYR A 340 8.32 -20.03 -1.33
C TYR A 340 7.94 -20.29 0.14
N GLY A 341 6.82 -19.71 0.55
CA GLY A 341 6.33 -19.74 1.93
C GLY A 341 6.82 -18.58 2.79
N SER A 342 7.94 -17.94 2.44
CA SER A 342 8.37 -16.70 3.12
C SER A 342 7.61 -15.49 2.56
N VAL A 343 7.28 -14.55 3.45
CA VAL A 343 6.79 -13.20 3.09
C VAL A 343 7.94 -12.19 2.97
N GLY A 344 9.18 -12.70 2.90
CA GLY A 344 10.39 -11.93 2.68
C GLY A 344 11.03 -11.40 3.94
N ARG A 345 11.86 -10.37 3.79
CA ARG A 345 12.60 -9.73 4.89
C ARG A 345 11.91 -8.47 5.37
N ILE A 346 12.15 -8.09 6.62
CA ILE A 346 11.64 -6.87 7.23
C ILE A 346 12.07 -5.65 6.39
N SER A 347 11.11 -4.77 6.07
CA SER A 347 11.32 -3.55 5.29
C SER A 347 12.22 -2.53 6.01
N GLU A 348 12.72 -1.56 5.26
CA GLU A 348 13.58 -0.49 5.76
C GLU A 348 12.91 0.27 6.91
N ASN A 349 13.71 0.67 7.90
CA ASN A 349 13.27 1.46 9.07
C ASN A 349 12.19 0.77 9.94
N ILE A 350 11.97 -0.53 9.75
CA ILE A 350 11.09 -1.35 10.60
C ILE A 350 11.96 -2.24 11.49
N GLU A 351 11.51 -2.37 12.74
CA GLU A 351 12.01 -3.34 13.70
C GLU A 351 10.90 -4.36 13.99
N ALA A 352 11.29 -5.60 14.25
CA ALA A 352 10.37 -6.65 14.65
C ALA A 352 10.81 -7.34 15.94
N LYS A 353 9.85 -7.93 16.65
CA LYS A 353 10.08 -8.94 17.69
C LYS A 353 9.18 -10.13 17.41
N ILE A 354 9.67 -11.31 17.73
CA ILE A 354 8.86 -12.52 17.82
C ILE A 354 8.66 -12.76 19.30
N VAL A 355 7.42 -12.68 19.80
CA VAL A 355 7.14 -12.70 21.24
C VAL A 355 6.37 -13.97 21.60
N ASP A 356 6.81 -14.69 22.63
CA ASP A 356 6.03 -15.82 23.16
C ASP A 356 4.72 -15.28 23.77
N PRO A 357 3.54 -15.67 23.27
CA PRO A 357 2.27 -15.14 23.77
C PRO A 357 1.96 -15.52 25.23
N SER A 358 2.65 -16.52 25.78
CA SER A 358 2.44 -17.03 27.15
C SER A 358 3.38 -16.39 28.17
N THR A 359 4.63 -16.10 27.80
CA THR A 359 5.64 -15.53 28.72
C THR A 359 5.91 -14.05 28.47
N GLY A 360 5.60 -13.54 27.28
CA GLY A 360 5.97 -12.18 26.85
C GLY A 360 7.44 -12.03 26.48
N GLU A 361 8.20 -13.13 26.43
CA GLU A 361 9.64 -13.09 26.11
C GLU A 361 9.88 -12.98 24.60
N ALA A 362 10.90 -12.21 24.21
CA ALA A 362 11.36 -12.15 22.84
C ALA A 362 12.14 -13.42 22.46
N LEU A 363 11.85 -13.96 21.28
CA LEU A 363 12.29 -15.27 20.82
C LEU A 363 13.38 -15.18 19.74
N PRO A 364 14.40 -16.06 19.80
CA PRO A 364 15.48 -16.11 18.81
C PRO A 364 15.02 -16.73 17.48
N PRO A 365 15.86 -16.66 16.43
CA PRO A 365 15.50 -17.15 15.10
C PRO A 365 14.99 -18.60 15.09
N GLY A 366 14.00 -18.87 14.25
CA GLY A 366 13.38 -20.18 14.05
C GLY A 366 12.37 -20.61 15.13
N LYS A 367 12.06 -19.75 16.10
CA LYS A 367 11.04 -20.00 17.12
C LYS A 367 9.73 -19.30 16.77
N ASN A 368 8.62 -19.98 17.02
CA ASN A 368 7.29 -19.46 16.74
C ASN A 368 6.81 -18.55 17.87
N GLY A 369 6.29 -17.37 17.53
CA GLY A 369 5.69 -16.42 18.45
C GLY A 369 4.84 -15.38 17.71
N GLU A 370 4.23 -14.47 18.45
CA GLU A 370 3.50 -13.35 17.88
C GLU A 370 4.46 -12.34 17.23
N LEU A 371 4.14 -11.86 16.03
CA LEU A 371 4.89 -10.77 15.41
C LEU A 371 4.52 -9.44 16.07
N TRP A 372 5.51 -8.74 16.60
CA TRP A 372 5.39 -7.35 17.04
C TRP A 372 6.24 -6.46 16.14
N LEU A 373 5.72 -5.29 15.76
CA LEU A 373 6.36 -4.39 14.80
C LEU A 373 6.50 -2.98 15.37
N ARG A 374 7.61 -2.31 15.05
CA ARG A 374 7.82 -0.90 15.39
C ARG A 374 8.46 -0.17 14.22
N GLY A 375 8.00 1.04 13.95
CA GLY A 375 8.54 1.86 12.86
C GLY A 375 7.64 3.04 12.49
N PRO A 376 8.08 3.88 11.53
CA PRO A 376 7.40 5.12 11.17
C PRO A 376 6.07 4.92 10.43
N VAL A 377 5.76 3.69 10.02
CA VAL A 377 4.54 3.33 9.26
C VAL A 377 3.40 2.83 10.16
N ILE A 378 3.67 2.60 11.44
CA ILE A 378 2.67 2.13 12.39
C ILE A 378 1.61 3.23 12.61
N MET A 379 0.33 2.82 12.64
CA MET A 379 -0.79 3.71 12.84
C MET A 379 -0.69 4.51 14.14
N LYS A 380 -1.42 5.62 14.23
CA LYS A 380 -1.57 6.38 15.48
C LYS A 380 -2.48 5.69 16.51
N GLY A 381 -3.42 4.87 16.03
CA GLY A 381 -4.46 4.23 16.84
C GLY A 381 -5.80 4.21 16.13
N TYR A 382 -6.79 3.58 16.76
CA TYR A 382 -8.16 3.54 16.26
C TYR A 382 -8.93 4.79 16.70
N VAL A 383 -9.70 5.37 15.76
CA VAL A 383 -10.50 6.57 16.01
C VAL A 383 -11.49 6.32 17.15
N GLU A 384 -11.42 7.16 18.19
CA GLU A 384 -12.30 7.13 19.37
C GLU A 384 -12.39 5.75 20.06
N ASN A 385 -11.36 4.92 19.94
CA ASN A 385 -11.34 3.59 20.51
C ASN A 385 -10.01 3.32 21.23
N GLU A 386 -9.84 3.98 22.39
CA GLU A 386 -8.64 3.88 23.23
C GLU A 386 -8.40 2.44 23.70
N LYS A 387 -9.46 1.69 24.02
CA LYS A 387 -9.36 0.29 24.44
C LYS A 387 -8.76 -0.59 23.35
N ALA A 388 -9.31 -0.57 22.13
CA ALA A 388 -8.74 -1.35 21.03
C ALA A 388 -7.32 -0.89 20.69
N THR A 389 -7.06 0.42 20.85
CA THR A 389 -5.73 1.00 20.64
C THR A 389 -4.71 0.45 21.63
N SER A 390 -4.99 0.44 22.93
CA SER A 390 -4.05 -0.09 23.95
C SER A 390 -3.89 -1.60 23.93
N GLU A 391 -4.92 -2.34 23.47
CA GLU A 391 -4.82 -3.78 23.24
C GLU A 391 -3.89 -4.12 22.06
N THR A 392 -3.81 -3.24 21.06
CA THR A 392 -3.10 -3.48 19.79
C THR A 392 -1.74 -2.78 19.71
N LEU A 393 -1.60 -1.61 20.33
CA LEU A 393 -0.39 -0.81 20.39
C LEU A 393 0.09 -0.70 21.83
N ASP A 394 1.31 -1.15 22.07
CA ASP A 394 2.07 -0.75 23.24
C ASP A 394 2.49 0.72 23.09
N GLN A 395 1.82 1.63 23.79
CA GLN A 395 2.07 3.07 23.70
C GLN A 395 3.36 3.50 24.40
N GLU A 396 3.89 2.69 25.32
CA GLU A 396 5.12 3.02 26.04
C GLU A 396 6.34 2.76 25.16
N GLU A 397 6.37 1.59 24.50
CA GLU A 397 7.50 1.12 23.71
C GLU A 397 7.32 1.24 22.19
N GLY A 398 6.10 1.55 21.74
CA GLY A 398 5.73 1.77 20.34
C GLY A 398 5.52 0.50 19.51
N TRP A 399 5.25 -0.66 20.14
CA TRP A 399 5.06 -1.94 19.45
C TRP A 399 3.61 -2.16 19.00
N LEU A 400 3.43 -2.42 17.72
CA LEU A 400 2.21 -2.99 17.15
C LEU A 400 2.19 -4.50 17.34
N LYS A 401 1.21 -5.01 18.08
CA LYS A 401 0.92 -6.44 18.25
C LYS A 401 0.03 -6.89 17.11
N THR A 402 0.54 -7.74 16.22
CA THR A 402 -0.17 -8.08 14.97
C THR A 402 -1.29 -9.09 15.17
N GLY A 403 -1.24 -9.90 16.23
CA GLY A 403 -2.09 -11.06 16.40
C GLY A 403 -1.74 -12.25 15.50
N ASP A 404 -0.63 -12.19 14.75
CA ASP A 404 -0.21 -13.23 13.81
C ASP A 404 0.97 -14.04 14.38
N LEU A 405 0.84 -15.37 14.34
CA LEU A 405 1.89 -16.30 14.73
C LEU A 405 2.86 -16.48 13.57
N CYS A 406 4.14 -16.28 13.82
CA CYS A 406 5.19 -16.31 12.81
C CYS A 406 6.54 -16.75 13.42
N TYR A 407 7.54 -16.88 12.56
CA TYR A 407 8.94 -16.93 12.95
C TYR A 407 9.81 -16.22 11.89
N ILE A 408 10.99 -15.77 12.31
CA ILE A 408 12.05 -15.30 11.41
C ILE A 408 13.17 -16.34 11.43
N ASP A 409 13.62 -16.80 10.27
CA ASP A 409 14.71 -17.78 10.19
C ASP A 409 16.10 -17.16 10.42
N SER A 410 17.14 -17.98 10.42
CA SER A 410 18.53 -17.53 10.61
C SER A 410 19.08 -16.66 9.47
N GLU A 411 18.33 -16.52 8.36
CA GLU A 411 18.69 -15.71 7.20
C GLU A 411 17.80 -14.45 7.07
N GLY A 412 16.98 -14.18 8.10
CA GLY A 412 16.16 -12.98 8.23
C GLY A 412 14.83 -13.03 7.49
N PHE A 413 14.41 -14.21 6.99
CA PHE A 413 13.15 -14.36 6.29
C PHE A 413 12.01 -14.62 7.26
N LEU A 414 10.93 -13.85 7.10
CA LEU A 414 9.71 -13.97 7.87
C LEU A 414 8.77 -15.02 7.25
N TYR A 415 8.18 -15.86 8.09
CA TYR A 415 7.18 -16.86 7.71
C TYR A 415 5.96 -16.73 8.59
N ILE A 416 4.78 -16.64 7.97
CA ILE A 416 3.50 -16.59 8.68
C ILE A 416 3.00 -18.02 8.88
N VAL A 417 2.69 -18.39 10.12
CA VAL A 417 2.22 -19.73 10.49
C VAL A 417 0.70 -19.76 10.55
N ASP A 418 0.10 -18.88 11.35
CA ASP A 418 -1.36 -18.85 11.60
C ASP A 418 -1.76 -17.52 12.25
N ARG A 419 -3.06 -17.29 12.46
CA ARG A 419 -3.57 -16.21 13.33
C ARG A 419 -3.84 -16.73 14.74
N LEU A 420 -3.45 -15.96 15.76
CA LEU A 420 -3.68 -16.35 17.16
C LEU A 420 -5.16 -16.61 17.47
N LYS A 421 -6.06 -15.78 16.93
CA LYS A 421 -7.51 -15.93 17.10
C LYS A 421 -8.07 -17.23 16.48
N GLU A 422 -7.41 -17.80 15.47
CA GLU A 422 -7.82 -19.05 14.82
C GLU A 422 -7.32 -20.28 15.59
N LEU A 423 -6.11 -20.21 16.16
CA LEU A 423 -5.56 -21.26 17.04
C LEU A 423 -6.36 -21.45 18.34
N ILE A 424 -6.89 -20.38 18.93
CA ILE A 424 -7.75 -20.46 20.13
C ILE A 424 -9.04 -21.21 19.81
N LYS A 425 -9.61 -20.99 18.61
CA LYS A 425 -10.78 -21.75 18.15
C LYS A 425 -10.40 -23.22 17.96
N TYR A 426 -9.26 -23.54 17.34
CA TYR A 426 -8.82 -24.93 17.17
C TYR A 426 -8.60 -25.67 18.51
N LYS A 427 -7.99 -25.03 19.51
CA LYS A 427 -7.79 -25.64 20.85
C LYS A 427 -9.09 -25.80 21.65
N ALA A 428 -10.15 -25.07 21.31
CA ALA A 428 -11.49 -25.22 21.89
C ALA A 428 -12.34 -26.31 21.19
N TYR A 429 -11.88 -26.89 20.08
CA TYR A 429 -12.52 -28.02 19.41
C TYR A 429 -11.62 -29.27 19.44
N GLN A 430 -12.13 -30.39 19.95
CA GLN A 430 -11.50 -31.69 19.72
C GLN A 430 -11.61 -32.05 18.23
N VAL A 431 -10.54 -31.84 17.46
CA VAL A 431 -10.46 -32.39 16.10
C VAL A 431 -9.84 -33.78 16.16
N LYS A 432 -10.71 -34.80 16.26
CA LYS A 432 -10.46 -36.07 15.57
C LYS A 432 -10.98 -35.90 14.14
N LEU A 433 -10.10 -36.10 13.15
CA LEU A 433 -10.36 -36.99 12.00
C LEU A 433 -9.09 -37.07 11.14
N TYR A 434 -8.28 -38.08 11.42
CA TYR A 434 -7.65 -38.83 10.34
C TYR A 434 -8.75 -39.58 9.60
N ARG A 435 -8.73 -39.56 8.27
CA ARG A 435 -9.04 -40.73 7.45
C ARG A 435 -8.37 -40.57 6.08
N HIS A 436 -7.88 -41.72 5.62
CA HIS A 436 -6.90 -41.98 4.56
C HIS A 436 -7.16 -41.35 3.21
#